data_AF-A0A2M7QZN0-F1
#
_entry.id   AF-A0A2M7QZN0-F1
#
_cell.length_a   1.000
_cell.length_b   1.000
_cell.length_c   1.000
_cell.angle_alpha   90.00
_cell.angle_beta   90.00
_cell.angle_gamma   90.00
#
_symmetry.space_group_name_H-M   'P 1'
#
loop_
_entity.id
_entity.type
_entity.pdbx_description
1 polymer ?
#
loop_
_entity_poly.entity_id
_entity_poly.type
_entity_poly.pdbx_seq_one_letter_code
_entity_poly.pdbx_strand_id
1 'polypeptide(L)'
;MKKTRESGPQSSIPYFAQWESPDLVSEFITKSRKSQSDPRWKESGAESKNEYAFWSPNICGMACLKMILAEVTGIAYPLIVLAKQAAEYGAYIPSRTDVLGLYYAPFCDFINKEFCLSAWYSSNLSISQIEREVEKGSYVIASVHSSIRTPKSSPPSKGGHLVLIISVDRKKITKLLFIILQD
;
A
#
# COMPACT_ATOMS: atom_id res chain seq x y z
N MET A 1 -18.00 -36.01 -5.51
CA MET A 1 -16.75 -35.70 -4.77
C MET A 1 -16.42 -34.22 -4.96
N LYS A 2 -16.81 -33.34 -4.03
CA LYS A 2 -16.52 -31.90 -4.09
C LYS A 2 -15.13 -31.68 -3.47
N LYS A 3 -14.16 -31.21 -4.26
CA LYS A 3 -12.86 -30.75 -3.77
C LYS A 3 -13.10 -29.56 -2.83
N THR A 4 -12.93 -29.77 -1.54
CA THR A 4 -12.80 -28.71 -0.54
C THR A 4 -11.58 -27.86 -0.92
N ARG A 5 -11.82 -26.59 -1.24
CA ARG A 5 -10.73 -25.61 -1.37
C ARG A 5 -10.18 -25.39 0.04
N GLU A 6 -8.94 -25.78 0.27
CA GLU A 6 -8.21 -25.44 1.48
C GLU A 6 -8.12 -23.92 1.61
N SER A 7 -8.85 -23.38 2.58
CA SER A 7 -8.76 -21.99 3.03
C SER A 7 -7.43 -21.81 3.75
N GLY A 8 -6.50 -21.08 3.14
CA GLY A 8 -5.38 -20.50 3.87
C GLY A 8 -5.87 -19.55 4.97
N PRO A 9 -5.02 -19.14 5.92
CA PRO A 9 -5.41 -18.20 6.97
C PRO A 9 -5.99 -16.94 6.31
N GLN A 10 -7.27 -16.70 6.55
CA GLN A 10 -7.95 -15.50 6.09
C GLN A 10 -7.44 -14.37 6.97
N SER A 11 -6.69 -13.43 6.39
CA SER A 11 -6.22 -12.25 7.11
C SER A 11 -7.43 -11.45 7.62
N SER A 12 -7.42 -11.06 8.90
CA SER A 12 -8.41 -10.16 9.52
C SER A 12 -8.34 -8.74 8.96
N ILE A 13 -7.21 -8.38 8.34
CA ILE A 13 -6.92 -7.02 7.90
C ILE A 13 -7.91 -6.61 6.80
N PRO A 14 -8.69 -5.53 6.99
CA PRO A 14 -9.62 -5.04 5.98
C PRO A 14 -8.84 -4.53 4.76
N TYR A 15 -9.34 -4.82 3.56
CA TYR A 15 -8.70 -4.37 2.32
C TYR A 15 -9.13 -2.96 1.95
N PHE A 16 -8.16 -2.08 1.72
CA PHE A 16 -8.35 -0.76 1.11
C PHE A 16 -7.40 -0.57 -0.08
N ALA A 17 -7.91 -0.02 -1.17
CA ALA A 17 -7.12 0.35 -2.34
C ALA A 17 -6.74 1.83 -2.29
N GLN A 18 -5.76 2.24 -3.10
CA GLN A 18 -5.35 3.66 -3.24
C GLN A 18 -6.40 4.52 -3.97
N TRP A 19 -7.39 3.88 -4.59
CA TRP A 19 -8.64 4.48 -5.02
C TRP A 19 -9.78 3.94 -4.13
N GLU A 20 -10.72 4.80 -3.73
CA GLU A 20 -11.79 4.46 -2.79
C GLU A 20 -12.84 3.49 -3.35
N SER A 21 -12.86 3.24 -4.66
CA SER A 21 -13.62 2.13 -5.28
C SER A 21 -12.68 0.98 -5.69
N PRO A 22 -12.45 -0.02 -4.82
CA PRO A 22 -11.58 -1.17 -5.09
C PRO A 22 -11.90 -1.93 -6.39
N ASP A 23 -13.18 -2.07 -6.70
CA ASP A 23 -13.74 -2.75 -7.87
C ASP A 23 -13.42 -2.04 -9.19
N LEU A 24 -13.06 -0.74 -9.14
CA LEU A 24 -12.73 0.07 -10.33
C LEU A 24 -11.21 0.32 -10.50
N VAL A 25 -10.37 -0.21 -9.59
CA VAL A 25 -8.91 0.04 -9.56
C VAL A 25 -8.25 -0.28 -10.91
N SER A 26 -8.62 -1.40 -11.54
CA SER A 26 -8.06 -1.81 -12.83
C SER A 26 -8.35 -0.79 -13.95
N GLU A 27 -9.52 -0.15 -13.93
CA GLU A 27 -9.90 0.87 -14.92
C GLU A 27 -9.12 2.18 -14.71
N PHE A 28 -8.85 2.55 -13.45
CA PHE A 28 -8.01 3.72 -13.15
C PHE A 28 -6.55 3.49 -13.55
N ILE A 29 -5.99 2.31 -13.24
CA ILE A 29 -4.61 1.96 -13.60
C ILE A 29 -4.40 1.96 -15.12
N THR A 30 -5.34 1.38 -15.87
CA THR A 30 -5.28 1.33 -17.34
C THR A 30 -5.67 2.65 -18.00
N LYS A 31 -6.06 3.66 -17.22
CA LYS A 31 -6.55 4.97 -17.69
C LYS A 31 -7.77 4.89 -18.60
N SER A 32 -8.49 3.76 -18.63
CA SER A 32 -9.80 3.66 -19.28
C SER A 32 -10.87 4.45 -18.52
N ARG A 33 -10.61 4.73 -17.23
CA ARG A 33 -11.40 5.60 -16.37
C ARG A 33 -10.54 6.68 -15.72
N LYS A 34 -11.09 7.88 -15.57
CA LYS A 34 -10.45 8.99 -14.84
C LYS A 34 -10.71 8.87 -13.33
N SER A 35 -9.72 9.12 -12.48
CA SER A 35 -9.89 9.12 -11.01
C SER A 35 -11.01 10.05 -10.53
N GLN A 36 -11.26 11.19 -11.19
CA GLN A 36 -12.36 12.11 -10.87
C GLN A 36 -13.76 11.47 -10.97
N SER A 37 -13.88 10.34 -11.69
CA SER A 37 -15.13 9.61 -11.89
C SER A 37 -15.33 8.45 -10.90
N ASP A 38 -14.42 8.27 -9.96
CA ASP A 38 -14.61 7.35 -8.84
C ASP A 38 -15.86 7.75 -8.04
N PRO A 39 -16.88 6.90 -7.89
CA PRO A 39 -18.10 7.25 -7.16
C PRO A 39 -17.86 7.49 -5.66
N ARG A 40 -16.80 6.88 -5.09
CA ARG A 40 -16.48 6.91 -3.66
C ARG A 40 -15.40 7.93 -3.30
N TRP A 41 -15.00 8.79 -4.24
CA TRP A 41 -13.94 9.79 -4.04
C TRP A 41 -14.09 10.62 -2.76
N LYS A 42 -15.32 10.91 -2.31
CA LYS A 42 -15.57 11.70 -1.09
C LYS A 42 -15.10 11.00 0.19
N GLU A 43 -15.08 9.66 0.21
CA GLU A 43 -14.62 8.88 1.37
C GLU A 43 -13.13 9.07 1.65
N SER A 44 -12.38 9.56 0.66
CA SER A 44 -10.96 9.86 0.80
C SER A 44 -10.68 11.11 1.64
N GLY A 45 -11.70 11.93 1.92
CA GLY A 45 -11.53 13.22 2.58
C GLY A 45 -11.00 14.33 1.68
N ALA A 46 -10.92 14.11 0.37
CA ALA A 46 -10.61 15.16 -0.59
C ALA A 46 -11.70 16.25 -0.63
N GLU A 47 -11.29 17.50 -0.76
CA GLU A 47 -12.13 18.69 -0.89
C GLU A 47 -12.78 18.77 -2.28
N SER A 48 -12.16 18.13 -3.28
CA SER A 48 -12.69 18.07 -4.64
C SER A 48 -12.27 16.81 -5.37
N LYS A 49 -13.01 16.48 -6.44
CA LYS A 49 -12.63 15.42 -7.38
C LYS A 49 -11.23 15.63 -7.98
N ASN A 50 -10.82 16.89 -8.16
CA ASN A 50 -9.51 17.23 -8.71
C ASN A 50 -8.39 16.94 -7.70
N GLU A 51 -8.58 17.31 -6.42
CA GLU A 51 -7.63 16.94 -5.36
C GLU A 51 -7.54 15.41 -5.23
N TYR A 52 -8.67 14.71 -5.24
CA TYR A 52 -8.69 13.26 -5.22
C TYR A 52 -7.88 12.66 -6.37
N ALA A 53 -8.12 13.12 -7.60
CA ALA A 53 -7.42 12.62 -8.78
C ALA A 53 -5.93 12.97 -8.80
N PHE A 54 -5.52 14.04 -8.13
CA PHE A 54 -4.13 14.43 -7.97
C PHE A 54 -3.37 13.47 -7.04
N TRP A 55 -3.99 13.09 -5.92
CA TRP A 55 -3.34 12.23 -4.92
C TRP A 55 -3.47 10.73 -5.22
N SER A 56 -4.66 10.26 -5.63
CA SER A 56 -5.00 8.83 -5.69
C SER A 56 -4.01 7.93 -6.46
N PRO A 57 -3.32 8.39 -7.54
CA PRO A 57 -2.35 7.56 -8.25
C PRO A 57 -1.08 7.22 -7.45
N ASN A 58 -0.72 8.00 -6.43
CA ASN A 58 0.59 7.93 -5.78
C ASN A 58 0.54 7.54 -4.28
N ILE A 59 -0.65 7.30 -3.73
CA ILE A 59 -0.87 7.07 -2.30
C ILE A 59 -1.03 5.60 -1.88
N CYS A 60 -0.45 4.66 -2.63
CA CYS A 60 -0.45 3.23 -2.26
C CYS A 60 0.13 2.95 -0.86
N GLY A 61 1.07 3.77 -0.40
CA GLY A 61 1.57 3.71 0.98
C GLY A 61 0.52 4.09 2.03
N MET A 62 -0.32 5.10 1.75
CA MET A 62 -1.43 5.46 2.64
C MET A 62 -2.52 4.39 2.67
N ALA A 63 -2.76 3.69 1.55
CA ALA A 63 -3.64 2.53 1.55
C ALA A 63 -3.10 1.43 2.48
N CYS A 64 -1.80 1.15 2.45
CA CYS A 64 -1.16 0.22 3.38
C CYS A 64 -1.32 0.68 4.84
N LEU A 65 -1.07 1.96 5.12
CA LEU A 65 -1.23 2.52 6.47
C LEU A 65 -2.69 2.47 6.94
N LYS A 66 -3.67 2.81 6.09
CA LYS A 66 -5.11 2.73 6.40
C LYS A 66 -5.53 1.33 6.79
N MET A 67 -5.02 0.30 6.10
CA MET A 67 -5.28 -1.10 6.45
C MET A 67 -4.70 -1.46 7.84
N ILE A 68 -3.47 -1.04 8.13
CA ILE A 68 -2.83 -1.26 9.43
C ILE A 68 -3.60 -0.55 10.54
N LEU A 69 -3.92 0.74 10.36
CA LEU A 69 -4.64 1.54 11.35
C LEU A 69 -6.04 0.99 11.62
N ALA A 70 -6.74 0.56 10.58
CA ALA A 70 -8.05 -0.07 10.72
C ALA A 70 -7.98 -1.37 11.53
N GLU A 71 -6.94 -2.20 11.33
CA GLU A 71 -6.73 -3.42 12.10
C GLU A 71 -6.40 -3.12 13.57
N VAL A 72 -5.44 -2.22 13.83
CA VAL A 72 -4.92 -2.00 15.19
C VAL A 72 -5.80 -1.10 16.05
N THR A 73 -6.56 -0.18 15.44
CA THR A 73 -7.39 0.81 16.17
C THR A 73 -8.88 0.65 15.93
N GLY A 74 -9.29 -0.12 14.92
CA GLY A 74 -10.69 -0.16 14.45
C GLY A 74 -11.13 1.07 13.64
N ILE A 75 -10.22 2.03 13.37
CA ILE A 75 -10.53 3.27 12.67
C ILE A 75 -9.98 3.25 11.23
N ALA A 76 -10.87 3.42 10.26
CA ALA A 76 -10.49 3.58 8.85
C ALA A 76 -10.32 5.07 8.50
N TYR A 77 -9.09 5.55 8.49
CA TYR A 77 -8.77 6.95 8.20
C TYR A 77 -8.98 7.32 6.71
N PRO A 78 -9.45 8.53 6.39
CA PRO A 78 -9.56 8.99 5.00
C PRO A 78 -8.18 9.11 4.33
N LEU A 79 -8.05 8.61 3.10
CA LEU A 79 -6.75 8.46 2.44
C LEU A 79 -6.04 9.79 2.14
N ILE A 80 -6.77 10.81 1.68
CA ILE A 80 -6.17 12.11 1.33
C ILE A 80 -5.80 12.89 2.60
N VAL A 81 -6.55 12.70 3.68
CA VAL A 81 -6.19 13.27 4.99
C VAL A 81 -4.84 12.69 5.45
N LEU A 82 -4.68 11.36 5.44
CA LEU A 82 -3.39 10.73 5.75
C LEU A 82 -2.27 11.21 4.83
N ALA A 83 -2.53 11.33 3.53
CA ALA A 83 -1.52 11.77 2.56
C ALA A 83 -1.05 13.20 2.82
N LYS A 84 -1.97 14.12 3.13
CA LYS A 84 -1.67 15.53 3.44
C LYS A 84 -0.86 15.63 4.74
N GLN A 85 -1.26 14.91 5.79
CA GLN A 85 -0.51 14.86 7.06
C GLN A 85 0.89 14.28 6.84
N ALA A 86 1.02 13.17 6.11
CA ALA A 86 2.32 12.59 5.79
C ALA A 86 3.19 13.56 4.95
N ALA A 87 2.60 14.39 4.10
CA ALA A 87 3.31 15.42 3.35
C ALA A 87 3.91 16.52 4.24
N GLU A 88 3.27 16.86 5.36
CA GLU A 88 3.80 17.82 6.35
C GLU A 88 5.12 17.33 6.98
N TYR A 89 5.31 16.01 7.02
CA TYR A 89 6.54 15.35 7.45
C TYR A 89 7.58 15.20 6.33
N GLY A 90 7.24 15.56 5.09
CA GLY A 90 8.08 15.34 3.91
C GLY A 90 7.99 13.93 3.33
N ALA A 91 7.02 13.10 3.76
CA ALA A 91 6.83 11.76 3.22
C ALA A 91 6.30 11.79 1.77
N TYR A 92 5.61 12.86 1.41
CA TYR A 92 5.23 13.18 0.04
C TYR A 92 5.68 14.60 -0.31
N ILE A 93 6.21 14.76 -1.52
CA ILE A 93 6.57 16.08 -2.06
C ILE A 93 5.64 16.34 -3.25
N PRO A 94 4.49 17.00 -3.03
CA PRO A 94 3.59 17.37 -4.12
C PRO A 94 4.24 18.46 -4.98
N SER A 95 4.19 18.26 -6.29
CA SER A 95 4.49 19.27 -7.30
C SER A 95 3.20 19.93 -7.81
N ARG A 96 3.29 20.81 -8.81
CA ARG A 96 2.09 21.44 -9.41
C ARG A 96 1.18 20.44 -10.13
N THR A 97 1.74 19.35 -10.66
CA THR A 97 1.02 18.43 -11.56
C THR A 97 1.02 16.98 -11.10
N ASP A 98 1.91 16.62 -10.19
CA ASP A 98 2.09 15.25 -9.73
C ASP A 98 2.60 15.19 -8.29
N VAL A 99 2.47 14.04 -7.65
CA VAL A 99 3.03 13.76 -6.32
C VAL A 99 4.13 12.73 -6.47
N LEU A 100 5.34 13.04 -6.00
CA LEU A 100 6.42 12.05 -6.01
C LEU A 100 6.07 10.86 -5.11
N GLY A 101 6.69 9.71 -5.38
CA GLY A 101 6.51 8.51 -4.55
C GLY A 101 6.86 8.75 -3.08
N LEU A 102 6.39 7.86 -2.20
CA LEU A 102 6.58 7.97 -0.76
C LEU A 102 8.06 7.87 -0.35
N TYR A 103 8.53 8.82 0.45
CA TYR A 103 9.86 8.80 1.07
C TYR A 103 9.82 8.07 2.43
N TYR A 104 10.64 7.03 2.61
CA TYR A 104 10.49 6.10 3.74
C TYR A 104 10.90 6.68 5.10
N ALA A 105 12.01 7.41 5.18
CA ALA A 105 12.46 8.01 6.43
C ALA A 105 11.42 8.97 7.04
N PRO A 106 10.96 10.01 6.31
CA PRO A 106 9.91 10.88 6.83
C PRO A 106 8.56 10.18 7.02
N PHE A 107 8.27 9.12 6.26
CA PHE A 107 7.09 8.29 6.50
C PHE A 107 7.15 7.54 7.84
N CYS A 108 8.31 6.98 8.20
CA CYS A 108 8.50 6.38 9.52
C CYS A 108 8.40 7.43 10.64
N ASP A 109 8.95 8.63 10.43
CA ASP A 109 8.82 9.73 11.40
C ASP A 109 7.36 10.15 11.60
N PHE A 110 6.59 10.26 10.51
CA PHE A 110 5.15 10.50 10.56
C PHE A 110 4.44 9.43 11.39
N ILE A 111 4.73 8.15 11.12
CA ILE A 111 4.08 7.06 11.85
C ILE A 111 4.41 7.11 13.34
N ASN A 112 5.69 7.29 13.67
CA ASN A 112 6.19 7.28 15.05
C ASN A 112 5.64 8.45 15.89
N LYS A 113 5.35 9.59 15.27
CA LYS A 113 4.86 10.79 15.98
C LYS A 113 3.34 10.85 16.08
N GLU A 114 2.64 10.47 15.01
CA GLU A 114 1.18 10.66 14.92
C GLU A 114 0.39 9.43 15.40
N PHE A 115 1.02 8.26 15.44
CA PHE A 115 0.39 7.04 15.89
C PHE A 115 1.20 6.39 17.00
N CYS A 116 0.54 5.68 17.91
CA CYS A 116 1.20 4.87 18.95
C CYS A 116 1.82 3.58 18.36
N LEU A 117 2.56 3.71 17.26
CA LEU A 117 3.21 2.64 16.51
C LEU A 117 4.71 2.93 16.41
N SER A 118 5.52 1.88 16.34
CA SER A 118 6.95 1.97 16.06
C SER A 118 7.22 1.52 14.64
N ALA A 119 7.72 2.43 13.81
CA ALA A 119 8.07 2.23 12.41
C ALA A 119 9.56 2.51 12.17
N TRP A 120 10.15 1.64 11.36
CA TRP A 120 11.50 1.76 10.84
C TRP A 120 11.52 1.25 9.40
N TYR A 121 12.53 1.66 8.63
CA TYR A 121 12.72 1.20 7.26
C TYR A 121 14.09 0.56 7.10
N SER A 122 14.20 -0.39 6.18
CA SER A 122 15.47 -0.95 5.72
C SER A 122 15.40 -1.14 4.22
N SER A 123 16.49 -0.79 3.54
CA SER A 123 16.66 -1.00 2.11
C SER A 123 16.97 -2.46 1.76
N ASN A 124 17.27 -3.33 2.73
CA ASN A 124 17.86 -4.66 2.49
C ASN A 124 17.31 -5.74 3.45
N LEU A 125 15.99 -5.96 3.47
CA LEU A 125 15.42 -7.12 4.17
C LEU A 125 15.35 -8.35 3.25
N SER A 126 16.01 -9.42 3.66
CA SER A 126 15.83 -10.74 3.07
C SER A 126 14.43 -11.30 3.35
N ILE A 127 14.03 -12.29 2.55
CA ILE A 127 12.79 -13.07 2.72
C ILE A 127 12.66 -13.58 4.15
N SER A 128 13.72 -14.21 4.63
CA SER A 128 13.76 -14.79 5.97
C SER A 128 13.64 -13.73 7.07
N GLN A 129 14.08 -12.49 6.82
CA GLN A 129 13.84 -11.38 7.76
C GLN A 129 12.38 -10.93 7.73
N ILE A 130 11.78 -10.81 6.54
CA ILE A 130 10.36 -10.46 6.39
C ILE A 130 9.48 -11.50 7.10
N GLU A 131 9.74 -12.79 6.87
CA GLU A 131 9.04 -13.88 7.55
C GLU A 131 9.14 -13.75 9.07
N ARG A 132 10.34 -13.53 9.61
CA ARG A 132 10.52 -13.34 11.04
C ARG A 132 9.76 -12.12 11.58
N GLU A 133 9.68 -11.03 10.83
CA GLU A 133 8.90 -9.87 11.24
C GLU A 133 7.40 -10.16 11.24
N VAL A 134 6.90 -10.82 10.19
CA VAL A 134 5.49 -11.24 10.14
C VAL A 134 5.15 -12.24 11.26
N GLU A 135 6.04 -13.19 11.57
CA GLU A 135 5.88 -14.16 12.67
C GLU A 135 5.86 -13.51 14.06
N LYS A 136 6.56 -12.37 14.23
CA LYS A 136 6.51 -11.56 15.46
C LYS A 136 5.22 -10.75 15.58
N GLY A 137 4.38 -10.72 14.54
CA GLY A 137 3.20 -9.87 14.47
C GLY A 137 3.49 -8.45 13.96
N SER A 138 4.68 -8.18 13.42
CA SER A 138 4.99 -6.89 12.78
C SER A 138 4.25 -6.77 11.44
N TYR A 139 3.71 -5.59 11.13
CA TYR A 139 3.22 -5.27 9.79
C TYR A 139 4.37 -4.90 8.88
N VAL A 140 4.43 -5.49 7.68
CA VAL A 140 5.50 -5.24 6.71
C VAL A 140 4.94 -4.61 5.44
N ILE A 141 5.37 -3.37 5.14
CA ILE A 141 5.11 -2.70 3.86
C ILE A 141 6.33 -2.90 2.95
N ALA A 142 6.12 -3.52 1.80
CA ALA A 142 7.18 -3.77 0.82
C ALA A 142 7.04 -2.88 -0.40
N SER A 143 8.18 -2.35 -0.86
CA SER A 143 8.28 -1.68 -2.16
C SER A 143 8.54 -2.69 -3.27
N VAL A 144 7.71 -2.65 -4.29
CA VAL A 144 7.66 -3.61 -5.39
C VAL A 144 7.40 -2.88 -6.71
N HIS A 145 7.65 -3.56 -7.83
CA HIS A 145 7.22 -3.05 -9.12
C HIS A 145 5.71 -3.22 -9.33
N SER A 146 5.06 -2.24 -9.96
CA SER A 146 3.60 -2.21 -10.15
C SER A 146 3.06 -3.41 -10.93
N SER A 147 3.90 -4.04 -11.76
CA SER A 147 3.58 -5.24 -12.55
C SER A 147 3.37 -6.51 -11.72
N ILE A 148 3.60 -6.48 -10.40
CA ILE A 148 3.25 -7.58 -9.48
C ILE A 148 1.77 -8.00 -9.59
N ARG A 149 0.90 -7.10 -10.05
CA ARG A 149 -0.52 -7.35 -10.34
C ARG A 149 -0.74 -8.30 -11.52
N THR A 150 0.25 -8.45 -12.39
CA THR A 150 0.18 -9.27 -13.60
C THR A 150 1.08 -10.49 -13.44
N PRO A 151 0.50 -11.69 -13.22
CA PRO A 151 1.27 -12.92 -13.12
C PRO A 151 2.17 -13.12 -14.35
N LYS A 152 3.41 -13.56 -14.13
CA LYS A 152 4.44 -13.85 -15.17
C LYS A 152 5.02 -12.64 -15.92
N SER A 153 4.81 -11.41 -15.45
CA SER A 153 5.55 -10.25 -15.96
C SER A 153 6.98 -10.22 -15.40
N SER A 154 7.95 -9.78 -16.21
CA SER A 154 9.29 -9.40 -15.73
C SER A 154 9.32 -7.88 -15.57
N PRO A 155 9.60 -7.35 -14.38
CA PRO A 155 9.57 -5.91 -14.16
C PRO A 155 10.76 -5.23 -14.86
N PRO A 156 10.55 -4.11 -15.58
CA PRO A 156 11.62 -3.36 -16.23
C PRO A 156 12.50 -2.58 -15.25
N SER A 157 12.01 -2.32 -14.03
CA SER A 157 12.71 -1.56 -12.98
C SER A 157 12.26 -2.01 -11.58
N LYS A 158 12.92 -1.49 -10.54
CA LYS A 158 12.55 -1.69 -9.14
C LYS A 158 11.57 -0.61 -8.65
N GLY A 159 10.71 -0.98 -7.71
CA GLY A 159 9.82 -0.04 -7.00
C GLY A 159 8.69 0.55 -7.86
N GLY A 160 8.07 1.62 -7.34
CA GLY A 160 6.93 2.27 -7.97
C GLY A 160 5.57 1.80 -7.46
N HIS A 161 5.53 0.87 -6.50
CA HIS A 161 4.32 0.49 -5.78
C HIS A 161 4.64 -0.03 -4.38
N LEU A 162 3.76 0.21 -3.41
CA LEU A 162 3.84 -0.30 -2.04
C LEU A 162 2.71 -1.28 -1.78
N VAL A 163 3.04 -2.40 -1.14
CA VAL A 163 2.08 -3.45 -0.76
C VAL A 163 2.24 -3.82 0.70
N LEU A 164 1.13 -4.14 1.37
CA LEU A 164 1.12 -4.72 2.71
C LEU A 164 1.25 -6.24 2.61
N ILE A 165 2.20 -6.82 3.33
CA ILE A 165 2.36 -8.27 3.44
C ILE A 165 1.44 -8.79 4.54
N ILE A 166 0.49 -9.65 4.18
CA ILE A 166 -0.51 -10.20 5.11
C ILE A 166 -0.20 -11.64 5.56
N SER A 167 0.65 -12.37 4.82
CA SER A 167 1.06 -13.74 5.13
C SER A 167 2.26 -14.14 4.28
N VAL A 168 3.05 -15.10 4.76
CA VAL A 168 4.09 -15.78 3.97
C VAL A 168 3.79 -17.28 3.92
N ASP A 169 3.71 -17.85 2.71
CA ASP A 169 3.52 -19.30 2.50
C ASP A 169 4.67 -19.88 1.67
N ARG A 170 5.36 -20.87 2.23
CA ARG A 170 6.46 -21.59 1.55
C ARG A 170 6.00 -22.81 0.73
N LYS A 171 4.75 -23.27 0.88
CA LYS A 171 4.23 -24.53 0.29
C LYS A 171 3.38 -24.34 -0.96
N LYS A 172 2.71 -23.20 -1.15
CA LYS A 172 2.17 -22.80 -2.47
C LYS A 172 3.13 -21.81 -3.12
N ILE A 173 4.01 -22.32 -4.00
CA ILE A 173 4.72 -21.45 -4.94
C ILE A 173 3.74 -20.96 -6.01
N THR A 174 2.87 -20.03 -5.63
CA THR A 174 2.28 -19.08 -6.57
C THR A 174 3.19 -17.87 -6.50
N LYS A 175 3.97 -17.64 -7.56
CA LYS A 175 5.01 -16.59 -7.65
C LYS A 175 4.61 -15.29 -6.93
N LEU A 176 5.17 -15.07 -5.75
CA LEU A 176 5.33 -13.76 -5.12
C LEU A 176 6.79 -13.70 -4.65
N LEU A 177 7.60 -13.05 -5.47
CA LEU A 177 9.05 -12.84 -5.36
C LEU A 177 9.22 -11.31 -5.32
N PHE A 178 9.35 -10.66 -4.15
CA PHE A 178 10.52 -10.39 -3.29
C PHE A 178 11.28 -9.09 -3.60
N ILE A 179 11.62 -8.38 -2.50
CA ILE A 179 12.83 -7.59 -2.24
C ILE A 179 13.09 -6.36 -3.14
N ILE A 180 13.40 -5.23 -2.52
CA ILE A 180 14.38 -4.30 -3.09
C ILE A 180 15.71 -4.57 -2.39
N LEU A 181 16.69 -4.99 -3.21
CA LEU A 181 18.13 -4.95 -2.93
C LEU A 181 18.61 -3.55 -3.31
N GLN A 182 19.68 -3.06 -2.68
CA GLN A 182 20.99 -2.94 -3.35
C GLN A 182 22.11 -3.01 -2.31
N ASP A 183 23.29 -3.46 -2.78
CA ASP A 183 24.58 -3.19 -2.14
C ASP A 183 24.71 -1.71 -1.73
#